data_AF-A0A8S3ZLE7-F1
#
_entry.id   AF-A0A8S3ZLE7-F1
#
_cell.length_a   1.000
_cell.length_b   1.000
_cell.length_c   1.000
_cell.angle_alpha   90.00
_cell.angle_beta   90.00
_cell.angle_gamma   90.00
#
_symmetry.space_group_name_H-M   'P 1'
#
loop_
_entity.id
_entity.type
_entity.pdbx_description
1 polymer ?
#
loop_
_entity_poly.entity_id
_entity_poly.type
_entity_poly.pdbx_seq_one_letter_code
_entity_poly.pdbx_strand_id
1 'polypeptide(L)'
;MASKAVKRVSSSAVDWARFAAVIPKVQIDTLRNIKTKHDTFLNKVHQLPENLPKIDFSGYKSRLPDPSMADRFQKAYEALSIPYPVDKDHFLQKVEAEREEQDKVVKQIVTFVQKEIDGNRTFISKIDTLPKYQDYTRESFVYYFPDTGFDPQRPTIWPHHEEDQPYVRKEGEDHH
;
A
#
# COMPACT_ATOMS: atom_id res chain seq x y z
N MET A 1 -14.30 -27.65 -18.21
CA MET A 1 -15.57 -26.94 -17.97
C MET A 1 -15.41 -26.14 -16.68
N ALA A 2 -15.04 -24.87 -16.77
CA ALA A 2 -14.94 -24.01 -15.60
C ALA A 2 -16.35 -23.81 -15.03
N SER A 3 -16.61 -24.39 -13.85
CA SER A 3 -17.89 -24.27 -13.16
C SER A 3 -18.24 -22.79 -12.95
N LYS A 4 -19.50 -22.42 -13.16
CA LYS A 4 -20.02 -21.05 -13.05
C LYS A 4 -19.76 -20.39 -11.68
N ALA A 5 -19.32 -21.14 -10.66
CA ALA A 5 -18.89 -20.67 -9.35
C ALA A 5 -17.76 -19.64 -9.44
N VAL A 6 -16.88 -19.78 -10.44
CA VAL A 6 -15.79 -18.84 -10.71
C VAL A 6 -16.30 -17.45 -11.13
N LYS A 7 -17.57 -17.32 -11.55
CA LYS A 7 -18.16 -16.02 -11.96
C LYS A 7 -18.84 -15.24 -10.82
N ARG A 8 -18.94 -15.78 -9.60
CA ARG A 8 -19.66 -15.11 -8.48
C ARG A 8 -18.83 -14.08 -7.73
N VAL A 9 -17.51 -14.26 -7.69
CA VAL A 9 -16.57 -13.29 -7.15
C VAL A 9 -15.70 -12.93 -8.33
N SER A 10 -15.57 -11.64 -8.66
CA SER A 10 -14.55 -11.23 -9.64
C SER A 10 -13.23 -11.81 -9.14
N SER A 11 -12.66 -12.77 -9.87
CA SER A 11 -11.35 -13.29 -9.52
C SER A 11 -10.32 -12.20 -9.83
N SER A 12 -10.24 -11.18 -8.97
CA SER A 12 -9.07 -10.32 -8.94
C SER A 12 -7.95 -11.25 -8.49
N ALA A 13 -7.08 -11.61 -9.43
CA ALA A 13 -5.84 -12.30 -9.11
C ALA A 13 -4.98 -11.30 -8.32
N VAL A 14 -5.16 -11.28 -7.00
CA VAL A 14 -4.34 -10.45 -6.11
C VAL A 14 -2.96 -11.07 -6.06
N ASP A 15 -1.96 -10.35 -6.58
CA ASP A 15 -0.56 -10.75 -6.47
C ASP A 15 -0.03 -10.46 -5.06
N TRP A 16 -0.23 -11.44 -4.18
CA TRP A 16 0.24 -11.39 -2.80
C TRP A 16 1.76 -11.34 -2.67
N ALA A 17 2.50 -11.86 -3.65
CA ALA A 17 3.96 -11.85 -3.63
C ALA A 17 4.50 -10.44 -3.86
N ARG A 18 3.95 -9.75 -4.88
CA ARG A 18 4.29 -8.34 -5.11
C ARG A 18 3.88 -7.46 -3.94
N PHE A 19 2.72 -7.71 -3.34
CA PHE A 19 2.26 -6.91 -2.20
C PHE A 19 3.17 -7.10 -0.97
N ALA A 20 3.63 -8.34 -0.70
CA ALA A 20 4.59 -8.61 0.36
C ALA A 20 5.97 -7.95 0.14
N ALA A 21 6.38 -7.72 -1.10
CA ALA A 21 7.67 -7.09 -1.42
C ALA A 21 7.67 -5.57 -1.21
N VAL A 22 6.51 -4.90 -1.33
CA VAL A 22 6.40 -3.44 -1.26
C VAL A 22 6.10 -2.94 0.16
N ILE A 23 5.44 -3.76 0.98
CA ILE A 23 4.98 -3.36 2.30
C ILE A 23 6.15 -3.18 3.29
N PRO A 24 6.15 -2.12 4.11
CA PRO A 24 7.10 -1.97 5.21
C PRO A 24 7.04 -3.14 6.19
N LYS A 25 8.19 -3.58 6.73
CA LYS A 25 8.27 -4.76 7.61
C LYS A 25 7.32 -4.70 8.83
N VAL A 26 7.03 -3.50 9.32
CA VAL A 26 6.13 -3.24 10.45
C VAL A 26 4.67 -3.61 10.13
N GLN A 27 4.27 -3.60 8.86
CA GLN A 27 2.87 -3.82 8.43
C GLN A 27 2.62 -5.24 7.88
N ILE A 28 3.60 -6.14 7.98
CA ILE A 28 3.48 -7.52 7.48
C ILE A 28 2.34 -8.28 8.18
N ASP A 29 2.09 -8.02 9.46
CA ASP A 29 1.02 -8.70 10.18
C ASP A 29 -0.37 -8.24 9.72
N THR A 30 -0.52 -6.97 9.36
CA THR A 30 -1.74 -6.44 8.73
C THR A 30 -2.00 -7.14 7.39
N LEU A 31 -0.96 -7.33 6.58
CA LEU A 31 -1.05 -8.09 5.32
C LEU A 31 -1.51 -9.53 5.56
N ARG A 32 -0.91 -10.23 6.52
CA ARG A 32 -1.29 -11.61 6.87
C ARG A 32 -2.76 -11.69 7.31
N ASN A 33 -3.22 -10.72 8.08
CA ASN A 33 -4.61 -10.63 8.52
C ASN A 33 -5.57 -10.43 7.35
N ILE A 34 -5.25 -9.52 6.41
CA ILE A 34 -6.05 -9.27 5.21
C ILE A 34 -6.12 -10.54 4.35
N LYS A 35 -4.98 -11.18 4.10
CA LYS A 35 -4.90 -12.42 3.33
C LYS A 35 -5.75 -13.53 3.97
N THR A 36 -5.63 -13.71 5.29
CA THR A 36 -6.40 -14.73 6.02
C THR A 36 -7.90 -14.49 5.91
N LYS A 37 -8.35 -13.22 6.05
CA LYS A 37 -9.77 -12.86 5.89
C LYS A 37 -10.26 -13.11 4.46
N HIS A 38 -9.46 -12.71 3.47
CA HIS A 38 -9.74 -12.94 2.06
C HIS A 38 -9.89 -14.44 1.74
N ASP A 39 -8.92 -15.25 2.12
CA ASP A 39 -8.91 -16.69 1.85
C ASP A 39 -10.05 -17.41 2.59
N THR A 40 -10.32 -17.02 3.84
CA THR A 40 -11.46 -17.54 4.61
C THR A 40 -12.79 -17.22 3.94
N PHE A 41 -12.96 -16.00 3.41
CA PHE A 41 -14.16 -15.61 2.68
C PHE A 41 -14.32 -16.39 1.38
N LEU A 42 -13.25 -16.48 0.56
CA LEU A 42 -13.28 -17.24 -0.69
C LEU A 42 -13.61 -18.71 -0.44
N ASN A 43 -12.98 -19.34 0.57
CA ASN A 43 -13.27 -20.72 0.92
C ASN A 43 -14.75 -20.93 1.29
N LYS A 44 -15.36 -20.01 2.05
CA LYS A 44 -16.79 -20.06 2.37
C LYS A 44 -17.66 -19.91 1.12
N VAL A 45 -17.30 -19.01 0.20
CA VAL A 45 -18.04 -18.82 -1.05
C VAL A 45 -17.96 -20.07 -1.93
N HIS A 46 -16.80 -20.72 -2.00
CA HIS A 46 -16.61 -21.96 -2.75
C HIS A 46 -17.34 -23.17 -2.14
N GLN A 47 -17.54 -23.20 -0.82
CA GLN A 47 -18.29 -24.26 -0.13
C GLN A 47 -19.80 -24.16 -0.36
N LEU A 48 -20.33 -22.96 -0.61
CA LEU A 48 -21.76 -22.75 -0.79
C LEU A 48 -22.18 -23.05 -2.23
N PRO A 49 -23.18 -23.93 -2.45
CA PRO A 49 -23.66 -24.24 -3.80
C PRO A 49 -24.28 -23.00 -4.47
N GLU A 50 -24.08 -22.88 -5.78
CA GLU A 50 -24.56 -21.74 -6.58
C GLU A 50 -26.08 -21.64 -6.64
N ASN A 51 -26.77 -22.78 -6.55
CA ASN A 51 -28.23 -22.89 -6.58
C ASN A 51 -28.73 -23.54 -5.29
N LEU A 52 -29.98 -23.21 -4.95
CA LEU A 52 -30.76 -23.93 -3.95
C LEU A 52 -30.60 -25.46 -4.16
N PRO A 53 -30.21 -26.23 -3.13
CA PRO A 53 -30.05 -27.68 -3.24
C PRO A 53 -31.30 -28.33 -3.86
N LYS A 54 -31.11 -29.19 -4.86
CA LYS A 54 -32.26 -29.91 -5.45
C LYS A 54 -32.82 -30.88 -4.40
N ILE A 55 -34.00 -30.58 -3.88
CA ILE A 55 -34.74 -31.45 -2.97
C ILE A 55 -35.50 -32.48 -3.81
N ASP A 56 -35.35 -33.76 -3.50
CA ASP A 56 -36.13 -34.84 -4.15
C ASP A 56 -37.55 -34.92 -3.57
N PHE A 57 -38.44 -34.06 -4.07
CA PHE A 57 -39.85 -34.06 -3.68
C PHE A 57 -40.60 -35.33 -4.14
N SER A 58 -40.07 -36.10 -5.08
CA SER A 58 -40.72 -37.34 -5.56
C SER A 58 -40.63 -38.46 -4.53
N GLY A 59 -39.48 -38.58 -3.86
CA GLY A 59 -39.28 -39.51 -2.74
C GLY A 59 -40.19 -39.17 -1.55
N TYR A 60 -40.38 -37.89 -1.25
CA TYR A 60 -41.24 -37.45 -0.13
C TYR A 60 -42.73 -37.64 -0.41
N LYS A 61 -43.19 -37.43 -1.66
CA LYS A 61 -44.59 -37.68 -2.05
C LYS A 61 -45.04 -39.11 -1.79
N SER A 62 -44.15 -40.08 -1.94
CA SER A 62 -44.46 -41.51 -1.69
C SER A 62 -44.56 -41.90 -0.21
N ARG A 63 -44.02 -41.07 0.69
CA ARG A 63 -43.93 -41.36 2.14
C ARG A 63 -44.84 -40.48 3.00
N LEU A 64 -45.41 -39.43 2.42
CA LEU A 64 -46.27 -38.48 3.12
C LEU A 64 -47.74 -38.93 3.08
N PRO A 65 -48.48 -38.82 4.19
CA PRO A 65 -49.91 -39.12 4.25
C PRO A 65 -50.75 -38.21 3.34
N ASP A 66 -50.28 -36.98 3.08
CA ASP A 66 -50.95 -35.99 2.23
C ASP A 66 -50.00 -35.51 1.10
N PRO A 67 -50.18 -36.00 -0.14
CA PRO A 67 -49.39 -35.61 -1.30
C PRO A 67 -49.53 -34.13 -1.67
N SER A 68 -50.64 -33.48 -1.31
CA SER A 68 -50.93 -32.06 -1.60
C SER A 68 -49.95 -31.12 -0.89
N MET A 69 -49.47 -31.54 0.27
CA MET A 69 -48.52 -30.75 1.07
C MET A 69 -47.14 -30.68 0.41
N ALA A 70 -46.67 -31.77 -0.21
CA ALA A 70 -45.41 -31.81 -0.93
C ALA A 70 -45.40 -30.89 -2.16
N ASP A 71 -46.52 -30.79 -2.89
CA ASP A 71 -46.66 -29.87 -4.03
C ASP A 71 -46.63 -28.40 -3.62
N ARG A 72 -47.23 -28.06 -2.47
CA ARG A 72 -47.17 -26.69 -1.93
C ARG A 72 -45.74 -26.29 -1.57
N PHE A 73 -44.97 -27.19 -0.94
CA PHE A 73 -43.57 -26.93 -0.60
C PHE A 73 -42.66 -26.87 -1.82
N GLN A 74 -42.89 -27.71 -2.83
CA GLN A 74 -42.14 -27.64 -4.08
C GLN A 74 -42.33 -26.28 -4.76
N LYS A 75 -43.58 -25.83 -4.90
CA LYS A 75 -43.88 -24.51 -5.48
C LYS A 75 -43.28 -23.35 -4.68
N ALA A 76 -43.36 -23.41 -3.35
CA ALA A 76 -42.78 -22.37 -2.49
C ALA A 76 -41.24 -22.33 -2.58
N TYR A 77 -40.59 -23.50 -2.73
CA TYR A 77 -39.13 -23.61 -2.87
C TYR A 77 -38.64 -23.09 -4.22
N GLU A 78 -39.34 -23.43 -5.31
CA GLU A 78 -39.02 -22.95 -6.66
C GLU A 78 -39.29 -21.44 -6.82
N ALA A 79 -40.26 -20.88 -6.08
CA ALA A 79 -40.56 -19.46 -6.07
C ALA A 79 -39.58 -18.62 -5.21
N LEU A 80 -38.73 -19.26 -4.41
CA LEU A 80 -37.79 -18.56 -3.53
C LEU A 80 -36.63 -17.98 -4.33
N SER A 81 -36.73 -16.70 -4.68
CA SER A 81 -35.62 -15.92 -5.24
C SER A 81 -34.88 -15.18 -4.12
N ILE A 82 -33.60 -15.49 -3.91
CA ILE A 82 -32.74 -14.78 -2.96
C ILE A 82 -32.16 -13.56 -3.69
N PRO A 83 -32.53 -12.32 -3.34
CA PRO A 83 -31.98 -11.13 -3.97
C PRO A 83 -30.48 -11.02 -3.67
N TYR A 84 -29.73 -10.53 -4.64
CA TYR A 84 -28.31 -10.24 -4.44
C TYR A 84 -28.14 -9.17 -3.34
N PRO A 85 -27.19 -9.33 -2.41
CA PRO A 85 -26.98 -8.33 -1.37
C PRO A 85 -26.63 -6.98 -1.99
N VAL A 86 -27.39 -5.94 -1.62
CA VAL A 86 -27.09 -4.55 -1.96
C VAL A 86 -26.15 -4.00 -0.90
N ASP A 87 -25.08 -3.32 -1.32
CA ASP A 87 -24.18 -2.59 -0.43
C ASP A 87 -24.93 -1.40 0.19
N LYS A 88 -25.43 -1.57 1.42
CA LYS A 88 -26.25 -0.56 2.10
C LYS A 88 -25.45 0.63 2.62
N ASP A 89 -24.16 0.42 2.89
CA ASP A 89 -23.31 1.39 3.59
C ASP A 89 -22.30 2.08 2.65
N HIS A 90 -22.43 1.83 1.34
CA HIS A 90 -21.57 2.34 0.27
C HIS A 90 -20.07 2.13 0.57
N PHE A 91 -19.71 0.95 1.08
CA PHE A 91 -18.32 0.64 1.42
C PHE A 91 -17.39 0.75 0.22
N LEU A 92 -17.87 0.38 -0.97
CA LEU A 92 -17.07 0.49 -2.20
C LEU A 92 -16.70 1.94 -2.53
N GLN A 93 -17.62 2.89 -2.30
CA GLN A 93 -17.35 4.30 -2.55
C GLN A 93 -16.33 4.86 -1.56
N LYS A 94 -16.39 4.44 -0.30
CA LYS A 94 -15.40 4.83 0.72
C LYS A 94 -14.00 4.34 0.39
N VAL A 95 -13.88 3.09 -0.07
CA VAL A 95 -12.59 2.51 -0.49
C VAL A 95 -12.02 3.24 -1.70
N GLU A 96 -12.85 3.57 -2.69
CA GLU A 96 -12.37 4.32 -3.86
C GLU A 96 -11.94 5.75 -3.48
N ALA A 97 -12.67 6.42 -2.59
CA ALA A 97 -12.30 7.75 -2.10
C ALA A 97 -10.96 7.72 -1.33
N GLU A 98 -10.75 6.73 -0.46
CA GLU A 98 -9.47 6.53 0.24
C GLU A 98 -8.33 6.25 -0.74
N ARG A 99 -8.57 5.44 -1.78
CA ARG A 99 -7.60 5.18 -2.83
C ARG A 99 -7.21 6.45 -3.58
N GLU A 100 -8.17 7.29 -3.95
CA GLU A 100 -7.89 8.57 -4.63
C GLU A 100 -7.07 9.53 -3.76
N GLU A 101 -7.31 9.54 -2.45
CA GLU A 101 -6.52 10.32 -1.50
C GLU A 101 -5.08 9.80 -1.42
N GLN A 102 -4.89 8.48 -1.27
CA GLN A 102 -3.56 7.87 -1.24
C GLN A 102 -2.80 8.08 -2.55
N ASP A 103 -3.47 8.03 -3.71
CA ASP A 103 -2.85 8.29 -5.01
C ASP A 103 -2.27 9.72 -5.12
N LYS A 104 -2.89 10.70 -4.45
CA LYS A 104 -2.35 12.08 -4.38
C LYS A 104 -1.08 12.11 -3.54
N VAL A 105 -1.07 11.46 -2.38
CA VAL A 105 0.10 11.38 -1.49
C VAL A 105 1.26 10.66 -2.20
N VAL A 106 0.99 9.55 -2.88
CA VAL A 106 1.99 8.82 -3.66
C VAL A 106 2.61 9.70 -4.74
N LYS A 107 1.80 10.46 -5.49
CA LYS A 107 2.32 11.41 -6.50
C LYS A 107 3.23 12.45 -5.88
N GLN A 108 2.87 13.03 -4.74
CA GLN A 108 3.71 14.00 -4.03
C GLN A 108 5.05 13.39 -3.60
N ILE A 109 5.02 12.18 -3.01
CA ILE A 109 6.24 11.46 -2.61
C ILE A 109 7.13 11.19 -3.82
N VAL A 110 6.57 10.72 -4.93
CA VAL A 110 7.35 10.46 -6.16
C VAL A 110 8.02 11.74 -6.66
N THR A 111 7.30 12.87 -6.68
CA THR A 111 7.90 14.15 -7.10
C THR A 111 9.00 14.62 -6.15
N PHE A 112 8.81 14.44 -4.84
CA PHE A 112 9.81 14.79 -3.83
C PHE A 112 11.07 13.93 -3.99
N VAL A 113 10.91 12.61 -4.07
CA VAL A 113 12.03 11.67 -4.24
C VAL A 113 12.76 11.93 -5.54
N GLN A 114 12.06 12.25 -6.63
CA GLN A 114 12.70 12.59 -7.90
C GLN A 114 13.57 13.84 -7.79
N LYS A 115 13.08 14.88 -7.09
CA LYS A 115 13.86 16.09 -6.83
C LYS A 115 15.12 15.79 -6.01
N GLU A 116 15.01 14.95 -4.97
CA GLU A 116 16.16 14.52 -4.16
C GLU A 116 17.17 13.71 -4.98
N ILE A 117 16.70 12.80 -5.84
CA ILE A 117 17.56 12.02 -6.74
C ILE A 117 18.34 12.96 -7.67
N ASP A 118 17.67 13.94 -8.26
CA ASP A 118 18.31 14.88 -9.18
C ASP A 118 19.30 15.78 -8.44
N GLY A 119 18.95 16.26 -7.24
CA GLY A 119 19.87 16.99 -6.35
C GLY A 119 21.12 16.18 -6.03
N ASN A 120 20.95 14.95 -5.55
CA ASN A 120 22.05 14.04 -5.21
C ASN A 120 22.91 13.69 -6.43
N ARG A 121 22.32 13.53 -7.62
CA ARG A 121 23.07 13.33 -8.86
C ARG A 121 23.97 14.51 -9.19
N THR A 122 23.46 15.73 -9.06
CA THR A 122 24.29 16.93 -9.26
C THR A 122 25.41 17.01 -8.21
N PHE A 123 25.13 16.64 -6.97
CA PHE A 123 26.15 16.61 -5.92
C PHE A 123 27.26 15.59 -6.20
N ILE A 124 26.91 14.37 -6.61
CA ILE A 124 27.89 13.35 -7.02
C ILE A 124 28.74 13.86 -8.19
N SER A 125 28.11 14.46 -9.21
CA SER A 125 28.88 15.01 -10.34
C SER A 125 29.86 16.12 -9.92
N LYS A 126 29.52 16.92 -8.90
CA LYS A 126 30.44 17.92 -8.34
C LYS A 126 31.58 17.26 -7.57
N ILE A 127 31.30 16.23 -6.77
CA ILE A 127 32.34 15.46 -6.07
C ILE A 127 33.32 14.83 -7.08
N ASP A 128 32.82 14.29 -8.19
CA ASP A 128 33.66 13.67 -9.21
C ASP A 128 34.60 14.67 -9.90
N THR A 129 34.28 15.97 -9.89
CA THR A 129 35.19 17.02 -10.39
C THR A 129 36.30 17.39 -9.41
N LEU A 130 36.21 16.97 -8.13
CA LEU A 130 37.19 17.32 -7.13
C LEU A 130 38.50 16.52 -7.34
N PRO A 131 39.66 17.13 -7.08
CA PRO A 131 40.92 16.40 -7.06
C PRO A 131 40.89 15.30 -6.00
N LYS A 132 41.73 14.27 -6.21
CA LYS A 132 41.88 13.18 -5.23
C LYS A 132 42.25 13.76 -3.87
N TYR A 133 41.74 13.14 -2.81
CA TYR A 133 41.98 13.58 -1.43
C TYR A 133 43.46 13.72 -1.06
N GLN A 134 44.34 12.89 -1.63
CA GLN A 134 45.78 12.93 -1.34
C GLN A 134 46.48 14.17 -1.91
N ASP A 135 45.92 14.77 -2.96
CA ASP A 135 46.46 15.95 -3.62
C ASP A 135 45.80 17.25 -3.12
N TYR A 136 44.94 17.14 -2.10
CA TYR A 136 44.13 18.24 -1.60
C TYR A 136 44.94 19.11 -0.65
N THR A 137 45.17 20.37 -1.01
CA THR A 137 45.73 21.38 -0.09
C THR A 137 44.63 22.07 0.70
N ARG A 138 44.97 22.63 1.87
CA ARG A 138 44.01 23.36 2.71
C ARG A 138 43.38 24.53 1.95
N GLU A 139 44.18 25.22 1.15
CA GLU A 139 43.76 26.34 0.31
C GLU A 139 42.80 25.89 -0.79
N SER A 140 43.07 24.75 -1.42
CA SER A 140 42.14 24.14 -2.39
C SER A 140 40.82 23.77 -1.74
N PHE A 141 40.84 23.30 -0.49
CA PHE A 141 39.61 23.02 0.26
C PHE A 141 38.76 24.23 0.54
N VAL A 142 39.37 25.33 0.96
CA VAL A 142 38.65 26.59 1.14
C VAL A 142 38.15 27.14 -0.21
N TYR A 143 38.85 26.90 -1.32
CA TYR A 143 38.40 27.31 -2.65
C TYR A 143 37.12 26.58 -3.11
N TYR A 144 37.04 25.26 -2.92
CA TYR A 144 35.86 24.47 -3.30
C TYR A 144 34.74 24.54 -2.26
N PHE A 145 35.07 24.74 -0.99
CA PHE A 145 34.16 24.80 0.15
C PHE A 145 34.40 26.07 0.98
N PRO A 146 34.02 27.25 0.46
CA PRO A 146 34.28 28.53 1.13
C PRO A 146 33.72 28.60 2.55
N ASP A 147 32.58 27.93 2.80
CA ASP A 147 31.88 27.91 4.10
C ASP A 147 32.64 27.26 5.25
N THR A 148 33.64 26.45 4.90
CA THR A 148 34.51 25.75 5.84
C THR A 148 35.80 26.51 6.12
N GLY A 149 36.03 27.61 5.39
CA GLY A 149 37.18 28.49 5.56
C GLY A 149 37.11 29.32 6.84
N PHE A 150 38.24 29.97 7.15
CA PHE A 150 38.29 30.96 8.22
C PHE A 150 37.50 32.21 7.80
N ASP A 151 36.44 32.54 8.53
CA ASP A 151 35.71 33.79 8.39
C ASP A 151 36.29 34.84 9.36
N PRO A 152 36.87 35.94 8.86
CA PRO A 152 37.37 37.04 9.71
C PRO A 152 36.29 37.72 10.55
N GLN A 153 35.03 37.69 10.10
CA GLN A 153 33.90 38.29 10.81
C GLN A 153 33.34 37.38 11.91
N ARG A 154 33.59 36.06 11.80
CA ARG A 154 33.13 35.03 12.72
C ARG A 154 34.29 34.10 13.10
N PRO A 155 35.29 34.59 13.86
CA PRO A 155 36.43 33.77 14.24
C PRO A 155 35.99 32.63 15.16
N THR A 156 36.43 31.41 14.85
CA THR A 156 36.17 30.25 15.70
C THR A 156 37.19 30.14 16.83
N ILE A 157 36.72 29.79 18.02
CA ILE A 157 37.51 29.55 19.22
C ILE A 157 37.69 28.05 19.37
N TRP A 158 38.84 27.63 19.91
CA TRP A 158 39.08 26.23 20.22
C TRP A 158 38.16 25.77 21.38
N PRO A 159 37.54 24.57 21.32
CA PRO A 159 37.56 23.60 20.22
C PRO A 159 36.72 24.08 19.02
N HIS A 160 37.22 23.93 17.80
CA HIS A 160 36.56 24.43 16.57
C HIS A 160 35.31 23.61 16.15
N HIS A 161 34.56 23.08 17.11
CA HIS A 161 33.26 22.44 16.88
C HIS A 161 32.17 23.50 16.87
N GLU A 162 31.19 23.35 15.97
CA GLU A 162 30.10 24.32 15.77
C GLU A 162 29.27 24.54 17.05
N GLU A 163 29.08 23.48 17.83
CA GLU A 163 28.36 23.48 19.11
C GLU A 163 29.08 24.24 20.24
N ASP A 164 30.41 24.34 20.16
CA ASP A 164 31.26 25.01 21.15
C ASP A 164 31.54 26.48 20.81
N GLN A 165 31.06 26.95 19.65
CA GLN A 165 31.27 28.34 19.23
C GLN A 165 30.28 29.29 19.92
N PRO A 166 30.73 30.49 20.33
CA PRO A 166 29.83 31.52 20.87
C PRO A 166 28.82 32.02 19.82
N TYR A 167 29.07 31.76 18.54
CA TYR A 167 28.20 32.05 17.41
C TYR A 167 27.76 30.72 16.78
N VAL A 168 26.77 30.06 17.39
CA VAL A 168 26.15 28.87 16.77
C VAL A 168 25.52 29.32 15.45
N ARG A 169 25.98 28.76 14.33
CA ARG A 169 25.41 29.02 13.01
C ARG A 169 23.96 28.54 13.03
N LYS A 170 22.99 29.43 12.83
CA LYS A 170 21.58 28.99 12.75
C LYS A 170 21.38 28.20 11.46
N GLU A 171 20.65 27.09 11.55
CA GLU A 171 20.26 26.33 10.36
C GLU A 171 19.56 27.26 9.35
N GLY A 172 20.20 27.48 8.19
CA GLY A 172 19.69 28.34 7.12
C GLY A 172 20.27 29.76 7.05
N GLU A 173 21.28 30.13 7.85
CA GLU A 173 22.08 31.34 7.57
C GLU A 173 23.01 31.11 6.37
N ASP A 174 22.90 32.00 5.38
CA ASP A 174 23.55 31.87 4.07
C ASP A 174 25.06 31.62 4.15
N HIS A 175 25.45 30.64 3.34
CA HIS A 175 26.78 30.24 2.94
C HIS A 175 27.39 31.31 2.02
N HIS A 176 27.82 32.45 2.57
CA HIS A 176 28.44 33.55 1.81
C HIS A 176 29.96 33.56 1.94
#